data_AF-A0A974SA76-F1
#
_entry.id   AF-A0A974SA76-F1
#
_cell.length_a   1.000
_cell.length_b   1.000
_cell.length_c   1.000
_cell.angle_alpha   90.00
_cell.angle_beta   90.00
_cell.angle_gamma   90.00
#
_symmetry.space_group_name_H-M   'P 1'
#
loop_
_entity.id
_entity.type
_entity.pdbx_description
1 polymer ?
#
loop_
_entity_poly.entity_id
_entity_poly.type
_entity_poly.pdbx_seq_one_letter_code
_entity_poly.pdbx_strand_id
1 'polypeptide(L)'
;MTEIKAAYPHIGLNMLYNFFCMGDHLKPDKIKKLLDIPQKLDVGIEMLSVSNLLLAEIIMKELPHIKLHLSVRLNIDTFEKVAFLVDKYGEDSIYCINLGRNSVYQLPLFQKLKREFPGIKYKIILNEFCTRDCLDSDLHSQMKAHNSYLHVERFLCASYQKHNWWRYFTGQGILPNDIHHWFGQMDIFKISSRWLPTDQIAKIMEFYLNGEEVSLGDIIYTIGQGGTRFRYNPEFMAEIDVDRKYPQDYWNRRSKCKFNCTECGYCKQVADSFLKGGSNNGTAVVSS
;
A
#
# COMPACT_ATOMS: atom_id res chain seq x y z
N MET A 1 -7.68 26.95 -3.91
CA MET A 1 -6.50 26.14 -3.57
C MET A 1 -5.29 27.00 -3.23
N THR A 2 -5.08 28.14 -3.87
CA THR A 2 -4.09 29.16 -3.46
C THR A 2 -4.28 29.56 -1.99
N GLU A 3 -5.51 29.75 -1.54
CA GLU A 3 -5.86 29.98 -0.13
C GLU A 3 -5.49 28.80 0.80
N ILE A 4 -5.62 27.56 0.33
CA ILE A 4 -5.23 26.37 1.10
C ILE A 4 -3.71 26.32 1.24
N LYS A 5 -2.96 26.61 0.16
CA LYS A 5 -1.49 26.64 0.21
C LYS A 5 -0.97 27.79 1.08
N ALA A 6 -1.66 28.93 1.07
CA ALA A 6 -1.37 30.05 1.96
C ALA A 6 -1.67 29.72 3.44
N ALA A 7 -2.78 29.04 3.72
CA ALA A 7 -3.15 28.60 5.07
C ALA A 7 -2.26 27.47 5.60
N TYR A 8 -1.73 26.62 4.70
CA TYR A 8 -0.94 25.45 5.03
C TYR A 8 0.33 25.37 4.18
N PRO A 9 1.30 26.28 4.37
CA PRO A 9 2.50 26.39 3.52
C PRO A 9 3.42 25.17 3.57
N HIS A 10 3.24 24.30 4.57
CA HIS A 10 3.98 23.05 4.76
C HIS A 10 3.33 21.84 4.05
N ILE A 11 2.14 22.00 3.46
CA ILE A 11 1.47 20.93 2.72
C ILE A 11 1.89 20.97 1.25
N GLY A 12 2.72 19.99 0.87
CA GLY A 12 3.11 19.76 -0.52
C GLY A 12 1.99 19.06 -1.31
N LEU A 13 1.80 19.47 -2.57
CA LEU A 13 0.75 18.93 -3.42
C LEU A 13 1.31 17.94 -4.46
N ASN A 14 0.70 16.76 -4.48
CA ASN A 14 1.08 15.65 -5.35
C ASN A 14 -0.09 15.26 -6.27
N MET A 15 0.09 15.39 -7.57
CA MET A 15 -0.91 14.95 -8.54
C MET A 15 -0.67 13.50 -8.97
N LEU A 16 -1.76 12.75 -9.13
CA LEU A 16 -1.68 11.33 -9.47
C LEU A 16 -1.93 11.09 -10.95
N TYR A 17 -0.87 10.71 -11.66
CA TYR A 17 -0.89 10.11 -13.00
C TYR A 17 -0.52 8.63 -12.94
N ASN A 18 -1.07 7.94 -11.94
CA ASN A 18 -0.74 6.55 -11.64
C ASN A 18 -1.52 5.55 -12.51
N PHE A 19 -1.75 5.92 -13.77
CA PHE A 19 -2.34 5.06 -14.80
C PHE A 19 -1.37 3.92 -15.11
N PHE A 20 -1.81 2.68 -14.96
CA PHE A 20 -0.98 1.52 -15.28
C PHE A 20 -0.92 1.30 -16.80
N CYS A 21 -2.07 1.40 -17.47
CA CYS A 21 -2.18 1.45 -18.92
C CYS A 21 -2.75 2.78 -19.37
N MET A 22 -2.16 3.31 -20.43
CA MET A 22 -2.61 4.53 -21.10
C MET A 22 -3.13 4.23 -22.51
N GLY A 23 -2.83 3.06 -23.09
CA GLY A 23 -3.19 2.71 -24.46
C GLY A 23 -2.92 3.87 -25.43
N ASP A 24 -3.96 4.26 -26.16
CA ASP A 24 -3.96 5.37 -27.12
C ASP A 24 -3.73 6.77 -26.52
N HIS A 25 -3.62 6.89 -25.19
CA HIS A 25 -3.26 8.14 -24.50
C HIS A 25 -1.76 8.43 -24.45
N LEU A 26 -0.91 7.52 -24.94
CA LEU A 26 0.53 7.76 -25.12
C LEU A 26 0.87 8.58 -26.36
N LYS A 27 -0.12 8.94 -27.19
CA LYS A 27 0.09 9.79 -28.37
C LYS A 27 0.65 11.17 -27.96
N PRO A 28 1.59 11.77 -28.72
CA PRO A 28 2.28 13.00 -28.32
C PRO A 28 1.35 14.16 -27.97
N ASP A 29 0.25 14.35 -28.71
CA ASP A 29 -0.72 15.41 -28.46
C ASP A 29 -1.44 15.25 -27.11
N LYS A 30 -1.74 14.01 -26.72
CA LYS A 30 -2.38 13.68 -25.44
C LYS A 30 -1.40 13.77 -24.27
N ILE A 31 -0.17 13.34 -24.46
CA ILE A 31 0.91 13.52 -23.48
C ILE A 31 1.15 15.01 -23.23
N LYS A 32 1.26 15.82 -24.29
CA LYS A 32 1.41 17.28 -24.16
C LYS A 32 0.29 17.90 -23.31
N LYS A 33 -0.96 17.53 -23.59
CA LYS A 33 -2.12 17.96 -22.78
C LYS A 33 -1.99 17.55 -21.31
N LEU A 34 -1.48 16.34 -21.04
CA LEU A 34 -1.29 15.85 -19.68
C LEU A 34 -0.21 16.66 -18.91
N LEU A 35 0.90 17.01 -19.58
CA LEU A 35 2.00 17.79 -19.00
C LEU A 35 1.65 19.27 -18.80
N ASP A 36 0.73 19.80 -19.61
CA ASP A 36 0.22 21.16 -19.46
C ASP A 36 -0.60 21.35 -18.18
N ILE A 37 -1.32 20.31 -17.71
CA ILE A 37 -2.21 20.41 -16.54
C ILE A 37 -1.47 20.90 -15.28
N PRO A 38 -0.38 20.27 -14.81
CA PRO A 38 0.30 20.73 -13.59
C PRO A 38 0.88 22.14 -13.71
N GLN A 39 1.20 22.59 -14.92
CA GLN A 39 1.70 23.95 -15.18
C GLN A 39 0.59 25.00 -15.18
N LYS A 40 -0.62 24.63 -15.64
CA LYS A 40 -1.78 25.54 -15.72
C LYS A 40 -2.53 25.68 -14.41
N LEU A 41 -2.38 24.73 -13.49
CA LEU A 41 -3.00 24.83 -12.18
C LEU A 41 -2.18 25.76 -11.27
N ASP A 42 -2.73 26.91 -10.93
CA ASP A 42 -2.14 27.87 -9.98
C ASP A 42 -2.30 27.42 -8.52
N VAL A 43 -1.77 26.23 -8.24
CA VAL A 43 -1.90 25.54 -6.96
C VAL A 43 -0.56 24.99 -6.47
N GLY A 44 0.51 25.19 -7.26
CA GLY A 44 1.87 24.80 -6.95
C GLY A 44 2.01 23.29 -6.77
N ILE A 45 1.81 22.53 -7.85
CA ILE A 45 2.08 21.08 -7.89
C ILE A 45 3.58 20.86 -7.74
N GLU A 46 3.97 20.07 -6.75
CA GLU A 46 5.40 19.82 -6.44
C GLU A 46 5.85 18.43 -6.88
N MET A 47 4.91 17.50 -7.01
CA MET A 47 5.20 16.10 -7.25
C MET A 47 4.18 15.47 -8.19
N LEU A 48 4.65 14.60 -9.08
CA LEU A 48 3.80 13.76 -9.92
C LEU A 48 4.01 12.28 -9.57
N SER A 49 2.92 11.60 -9.24
CA SER A 49 2.91 10.16 -9.00
C SER A 49 2.61 9.39 -10.27
N VAL A 50 3.54 8.59 -10.78
CA VAL A 50 3.37 7.84 -12.03
C VAL A 50 3.44 6.34 -11.85
N SER A 51 2.81 5.59 -12.75
CA SER A 51 2.86 4.11 -12.80
C SER A 51 3.23 3.58 -14.18
N ASN A 52 3.70 4.45 -15.05
CA ASN A 52 4.17 4.14 -16.39
C ASN A 52 5.58 4.76 -16.52
N LEU A 53 6.59 3.93 -16.79
CA LEU A 53 7.98 4.40 -16.82
C LEU A 53 8.30 5.25 -18.06
N LEU A 54 7.58 5.07 -19.17
CA LEU A 54 7.71 5.96 -20.33
C LEU A 54 7.20 7.37 -19.98
N LEU A 55 6.06 7.47 -19.27
CA LEU A 55 5.58 8.76 -18.78
C LEU A 55 6.55 9.37 -17.76
N ALA A 56 7.18 8.54 -16.92
CA ALA A 56 8.20 8.98 -15.97
C ALA A 56 9.38 9.67 -16.69
N GLU A 57 9.93 9.03 -17.72
CA GLU A 57 11.01 9.57 -18.55
C GLU A 57 10.63 10.92 -19.19
N ILE A 58 9.42 11.00 -19.74
CA ILE A 58 8.91 12.23 -20.35
C ILE A 58 8.80 13.35 -19.30
N ILE A 59 8.31 13.05 -18.10
CA ILE A 59 8.19 14.04 -17.02
C ILE A 59 9.57 14.51 -16.55
N MET A 60 10.53 13.59 -16.35
CA MET A 60 11.91 13.97 -15.96
C MET A 60 12.51 14.97 -16.94
N LYS A 61 12.28 14.77 -18.24
CA LYS A 61 12.82 15.62 -19.30
C LYS A 61 12.08 16.95 -19.43
N GLU A 62 10.75 16.90 -19.50
CA GLU A 62 9.93 18.06 -19.86
C GLU A 62 9.52 18.91 -18.65
N LEU A 63 9.54 18.33 -17.43
CA LEU A 63 9.17 18.99 -16.17
C LEU A 63 10.23 18.75 -15.06
N PRO A 64 11.50 19.12 -15.27
CA PRO A 64 12.59 18.79 -14.34
C PRO A 64 12.47 19.45 -12.97
N HIS A 65 11.61 20.46 -12.83
CA HIS A 65 11.31 21.14 -11.56
C HIS A 65 10.30 20.38 -10.69
N ILE A 66 9.60 19.39 -11.26
CA ILE A 66 8.62 18.58 -10.55
C ILE A 66 9.31 17.32 -10.00
N LYS A 67 9.10 17.05 -8.71
CA LYS A 67 9.57 15.82 -8.06
C LYS A 67 8.87 14.60 -8.65
N LEU A 68 9.64 13.64 -9.15
CA LEU A 68 9.09 12.38 -9.64
C LEU A 68 8.84 11.38 -8.51
N HIS A 69 7.62 10.87 -8.42
CA HIS A 69 7.28 9.80 -7.49
C HIS A 69 6.77 8.55 -8.22
N LEU A 70 7.46 7.43 -8.01
CA LEU A 70 7.08 6.13 -8.56
C LEU A 70 6.05 5.46 -7.63
N SER A 71 4.87 5.18 -8.18
CA SER A 71 3.72 4.64 -7.44
C SER A 71 3.85 3.15 -7.15
N VAL A 72 3.23 2.70 -6.05
CA VAL A 72 3.09 1.28 -5.63
C VAL A 72 2.59 0.34 -6.74
N ARG A 73 1.91 0.89 -7.75
CA ARG A 73 1.40 0.13 -8.91
C ARG A 73 2.51 -0.47 -9.78
N LEU A 74 3.73 0.09 -9.76
CA LEU A 74 4.89 -0.48 -10.44
C LEU A 74 5.42 -1.75 -9.74
N ASN A 75 4.88 -2.08 -8.56
CA ASN A 75 5.28 -3.21 -7.74
C ASN A 75 6.82 -3.33 -7.57
N ILE A 76 7.45 -2.22 -7.17
CA ILE A 76 8.89 -2.16 -6.90
C ILE A 76 9.13 -2.74 -5.50
N ASP A 77 9.34 -4.05 -5.43
CA ASP A 77 9.37 -4.85 -4.21
C ASP A 77 10.68 -5.62 -3.98
N THR A 78 11.71 -5.38 -4.79
CA THR A 78 13.04 -5.98 -4.65
C THR A 78 14.14 -4.92 -4.75
N PHE A 79 15.35 -5.28 -4.29
CA PHE A 79 16.52 -4.41 -4.40
C PHE A 79 16.88 -4.17 -5.87
N GLU A 80 16.83 -5.23 -6.67
CA GLU A 80 17.21 -5.25 -8.08
C GLU A 80 16.32 -4.33 -8.92
N LYS A 81 15.02 -4.26 -8.62
CA LYS A 81 14.11 -3.32 -9.29
C LYS A 81 14.50 -1.86 -9.02
N VAL A 82 14.95 -1.54 -7.81
CA VAL A 82 15.42 -0.18 -7.50
C VAL A 82 16.78 0.09 -8.15
N ALA A 83 17.72 -0.85 -8.03
CA ALA A 83 19.04 -0.74 -8.66
C ALA A 83 18.92 -0.50 -10.18
N PHE A 84 18.05 -1.26 -10.86
CA PHE A 84 17.80 -1.08 -12.29
C PHE A 84 17.28 0.33 -12.64
N LEU A 85 16.43 0.91 -11.79
CA LEU A 85 15.94 2.28 -11.99
C LEU A 85 17.04 3.32 -11.78
N VAL A 86 17.91 3.11 -10.79
CA VAL A 86 19.06 3.98 -10.50
C VAL A 86 20.10 3.89 -11.61
N ASP A 87 20.44 2.70 -12.08
CA ASP A 87 21.36 2.49 -13.20
C ASP A 87 20.87 3.20 -14.48
N LYS A 88 19.55 3.20 -14.69
CA LYS A 88 18.95 3.79 -15.89
C LYS A 88 18.79 5.31 -15.82
N TYR A 89 18.32 5.85 -14.69
CA TYR A 89 17.93 7.25 -14.58
C TYR A 89 18.86 8.09 -13.71
N GLY A 90 19.75 7.47 -12.94
CA GLY A 90 20.46 8.11 -11.85
C GLY A 90 19.57 8.27 -10.61
N GLU A 91 20.21 8.26 -9.45
CA GLU A 91 19.53 8.36 -8.15
C GLU A 91 18.79 9.70 -7.99
N ASP A 92 19.43 10.81 -8.38
CA ASP A 92 18.89 12.17 -8.24
C ASP A 92 17.63 12.43 -9.08
N SER A 93 17.41 11.64 -10.13
CA SER A 93 16.23 11.76 -11.00
C SER A 93 14.95 11.21 -10.34
N ILE A 94 15.07 10.42 -9.27
CA ILE A 94 13.95 9.75 -8.61
C ILE A 94 13.79 10.31 -7.20
N TYR A 95 12.86 11.25 -7.02
CA TYR A 95 12.62 11.83 -5.70
C TYR A 95 12.07 10.79 -4.70
N CYS A 96 11.10 9.96 -5.11
CA CYS A 96 10.46 9.04 -4.18
C CYS A 96 9.98 7.75 -4.85
N ILE A 97 10.18 6.61 -4.18
CA ILE A 97 9.62 5.31 -4.55
C ILE A 97 8.63 4.87 -3.48
N ASN A 98 7.39 4.60 -3.91
CA ASN A 98 6.43 3.88 -3.09
C ASN A 98 6.59 2.38 -3.33
N LEU A 99 7.07 1.70 -2.30
CA LEU A 99 7.47 0.31 -2.36
C LEU A 99 6.28 -0.61 -2.60
N GLY A 100 6.53 -1.67 -3.36
CA GLY A 100 5.53 -2.65 -3.75
C GLY A 100 4.91 -3.36 -2.54
N ARG A 101 3.65 -3.75 -2.68
CA ARG A 101 2.85 -4.30 -1.56
C ARG A 101 3.51 -5.56 -0.97
N ASN A 102 4.16 -6.36 -1.80
CA ASN A 102 4.79 -7.61 -1.40
C ASN A 102 6.09 -7.43 -0.58
N SER A 103 6.60 -6.21 -0.41
CA SER A 103 7.80 -5.97 0.40
C SER A 103 7.52 -5.45 1.79
N VAL A 104 6.26 -5.12 2.16
CA VAL A 104 5.98 -4.36 3.39
C VAL A 104 6.54 -5.01 4.64
N TYR A 105 6.61 -6.33 4.79
CA TYR A 105 7.22 -6.93 6.00
C TYR A 105 8.72 -7.29 5.86
N GLN A 106 9.37 -6.89 4.77
CA GLN A 106 10.78 -7.19 4.48
C GLN A 106 11.70 -6.06 4.99
N LEU A 107 11.72 -5.83 6.30
CA LEU A 107 12.51 -4.73 6.88
C LEU A 107 14.00 -4.71 6.45
N PRO A 108 14.72 -5.85 6.35
CA PRO A 108 16.10 -5.85 5.87
C PRO A 108 16.28 -5.32 4.44
N LEU A 109 15.28 -5.49 3.56
CA LEU A 109 15.31 -4.92 2.22
C LEU A 109 15.35 -3.39 2.29
N PHE A 110 14.52 -2.79 3.15
CA PHE A 110 14.42 -1.34 3.26
C PHE A 110 15.65 -0.71 3.89
N GLN A 111 16.21 -1.36 4.91
CA GLN A 111 17.49 -0.97 5.49
C GLN A 111 18.61 -1.00 4.44
N LYS A 112 18.64 -2.03 3.59
CA LYS A 112 19.59 -2.11 2.47
C LYS A 112 19.35 -0.95 1.49
N LEU A 113 18.12 -0.75 1.05
CA LEU A 113 17.77 0.32 0.09
C LEU A 113 18.18 1.72 0.60
N LYS A 114 17.86 2.06 1.85
CA LYS A 114 18.25 3.36 2.44
C LYS A 114 19.75 3.57 2.54
N ARG A 115 20.52 2.49 2.70
CA ARG A 115 21.98 2.55 2.77
C ARG A 115 22.60 2.71 1.38
N GLU A 116 22.13 1.96 0.40
CA GLU A 116 22.72 1.95 -0.95
C GLU A 116 22.23 3.11 -1.83
N PHE A 117 21.01 3.63 -1.58
CA PHE A 117 20.41 4.73 -2.35
C PHE A 117 19.80 5.80 -1.41
N PRO A 118 20.62 6.52 -0.63
CA PRO A 118 20.17 7.45 0.42
C PRO A 118 19.47 8.72 -0.10
N GLY A 119 19.66 9.08 -1.37
CA GLY A 119 19.03 10.21 -2.05
C GLY A 119 17.56 9.97 -2.42
N ILE A 120 17.12 8.71 -2.47
CA ILE A 120 15.72 8.36 -2.75
C ILE A 120 14.89 8.36 -1.47
N LYS A 121 13.72 9.00 -1.51
CA LYS A 121 12.72 8.88 -0.44
C LYS A 121 11.91 7.60 -0.56
N TYR A 122 11.80 6.84 0.52
CA TYR A 122 11.01 5.60 0.54
C TYR A 122 9.65 5.82 1.20
N LYS A 123 8.62 5.33 0.50
CA LYS A 123 7.22 5.45 0.90
C LYS A 123 6.57 4.08 0.98
N ILE A 124 5.66 3.94 1.94
CA ILE A 124 4.79 2.78 2.07
C ILE A 124 3.35 3.22 2.30
N ILE A 125 2.41 2.35 1.92
CA ILE A 125 1.00 2.53 2.22
C ILE A 125 0.66 1.71 3.46
N LEU A 126 0.20 2.39 4.50
CA LEU A 126 -0.03 1.76 5.81
C LEU A 126 -1.26 0.82 5.77
N ASN A 127 -2.38 1.32 5.28
CA ASN A 127 -3.67 0.67 5.43
C ASN A 127 -4.11 -0.15 4.21
N GLU A 128 -3.17 -0.66 3.42
CA GLU A 128 -3.46 -1.46 2.23
C GLU A 128 -3.22 -2.95 2.47
N PHE A 129 -4.25 -3.64 2.94
CA PHE A 129 -4.29 -5.06 3.28
C PHE A 129 -4.59 -5.95 2.06
N CYS A 130 -4.07 -5.57 0.89
CA CYS A 130 -4.09 -6.45 -0.28
C CYS A 130 -3.36 -7.76 0.06
N THR A 131 -3.97 -8.87 -0.33
CA THR A 131 -3.38 -10.20 -0.26
C THR A 131 -2.02 -10.21 -0.93
N ARG A 132 -1.06 -10.85 -0.27
CA ARG A 132 0.26 -11.07 -0.86
C ARG A 132 0.13 -11.92 -2.12
N ASP A 133 0.92 -11.61 -3.14
CA ASP A 133 1.01 -12.39 -4.39
C ASP A 133 -0.37 -12.57 -5.05
N CYS A 134 -1.20 -11.54 -4.96
CA CYS A 134 -2.53 -11.52 -5.55
C CYS A 134 -2.44 -11.60 -7.08
N LEU A 135 -2.98 -12.68 -7.65
CA LEU A 135 -3.01 -12.91 -9.10
C LEU A 135 -3.81 -11.83 -9.86
N ASP A 136 -4.78 -11.20 -9.20
CA ASP A 136 -5.60 -10.13 -9.79
C ASP A 136 -4.96 -8.74 -9.70
N SER A 137 -3.76 -8.61 -9.13
CA SER A 137 -3.16 -7.29 -8.83
C SER A 137 -2.98 -6.41 -10.08
N ASP A 138 -2.53 -6.99 -11.18
CA ASP A 138 -2.38 -6.30 -12.46
C ASP A 138 -3.73 -6.00 -13.11
N LEU A 139 -4.62 -7.00 -13.21
CA LEU A 139 -5.97 -6.82 -13.75
C LEU A 139 -6.74 -5.72 -13.00
N HIS A 140 -6.69 -5.73 -11.67
CA HIS A 140 -7.30 -4.72 -10.82
C HIS A 140 -6.69 -3.32 -11.06
N SER A 141 -5.38 -3.24 -11.27
CA SER A 141 -4.71 -1.98 -11.63
C SER A 141 -5.15 -1.46 -12.99
N GLN A 142 -5.29 -2.35 -13.97
CA GLN A 142 -5.74 -2.05 -15.33
C GLN A 142 -7.18 -1.56 -15.37
N MET A 143 -8.08 -2.27 -14.69
CA MET A 143 -9.49 -1.90 -14.59
C MET A 143 -9.68 -0.49 -14.04
N LYS A 144 -8.94 -0.15 -12.97
CA LYS A 144 -8.93 1.20 -12.41
C LYS A 144 -8.41 2.26 -13.39
N ALA A 145 -7.41 1.92 -14.22
CA ALA A 145 -6.86 2.86 -15.20
C ALA A 145 -7.87 3.18 -16.33
N HIS A 146 -8.72 2.22 -16.69
CA HIS A 146 -9.72 2.36 -17.75
C HIS A 146 -11.13 2.71 -17.24
N ASN A 147 -11.27 3.06 -15.95
CA ASN A 147 -12.55 3.32 -15.30
C ASN A 147 -13.59 2.19 -15.51
N SER A 148 -13.12 0.95 -15.65
CA SER A 148 -13.96 -0.23 -15.77
C SER A 148 -14.11 -0.87 -14.39
N TYR A 149 -15.29 -0.81 -13.80
CA TYR A 149 -15.59 -1.42 -12.50
C TYR A 149 -16.43 -2.70 -12.63
N LEU A 150 -16.26 -3.42 -13.73
CA LEU A 150 -17.00 -4.65 -13.96
C LEU A 150 -16.52 -5.75 -13.01
N HIS A 151 -17.37 -6.17 -12.08
CA HIS A 151 -17.23 -7.40 -11.32
C HIS A 151 -16.06 -7.50 -10.33
N VAL A 152 -15.81 -6.42 -9.58
CA VAL A 152 -14.84 -6.39 -8.47
C VAL A 152 -15.08 -7.44 -7.39
N GLU A 153 -16.31 -7.97 -7.27
CA GLU A 153 -16.68 -9.11 -6.43
C GLU A 153 -16.09 -10.45 -6.91
N ARG A 154 -15.65 -10.53 -8.16
CA ARG A 154 -15.04 -11.74 -8.75
C ARG A 154 -13.54 -11.85 -8.53
N PHE A 155 -12.90 -10.81 -8.00
CA PHE A 155 -11.49 -10.94 -7.61
C PHE A 155 -11.33 -12.01 -6.52
N LEU A 156 -10.26 -12.79 -6.61
CA LEU A 156 -9.93 -13.86 -5.68
C LEU A 156 -9.86 -13.38 -4.23
N CYS A 157 -9.45 -12.12 -4.02
CA CYS A 157 -9.38 -11.51 -2.69
C CYS A 157 -10.73 -11.01 -2.16
N ALA A 158 -11.76 -10.95 -3.00
CA ALA A 158 -13.13 -10.59 -2.63
C ALA A 158 -14.02 -11.83 -2.40
N SER A 159 -13.59 -13.00 -2.87
CA SER A 159 -14.37 -14.25 -2.87
C SER A 159 -13.83 -15.32 -1.91
N TYR A 160 -13.18 -14.90 -0.81
CA TYR A 160 -12.72 -15.84 0.21
C TYR A 160 -13.88 -16.64 0.81
N GLN A 161 -13.62 -17.93 0.96
CA GLN A 161 -14.48 -18.93 1.59
C GLN A 161 -13.86 -19.34 2.93
N LYS A 162 -14.65 -19.97 3.80
CA LYS A 162 -14.21 -20.44 5.13
C LYS A 162 -12.93 -21.28 5.10
N HIS A 163 -12.68 -22.06 4.04
CA HIS A 163 -11.48 -22.90 3.98
C HIS A 163 -10.21 -22.15 3.53
N ASN A 164 -10.33 -20.93 2.97
CA ASN A 164 -9.20 -20.18 2.42
C ASN A 164 -9.09 -18.72 2.90
N TRP A 165 -9.97 -18.28 3.79
CA TRP A 165 -9.99 -16.91 4.33
C TRP A 165 -8.72 -16.54 5.10
N TRP A 166 -7.95 -17.52 5.58
CA TRP A 166 -6.64 -17.29 6.17
C TRP A 166 -5.69 -16.50 5.26
N ARG A 167 -5.93 -16.51 3.94
CA ARG A 167 -5.21 -15.69 2.96
C ARG A 167 -5.39 -14.20 3.21
N TYR A 168 -6.47 -13.76 3.85
CA TYR A 168 -6.64 -12.38 4.31
C TYR A 168 -5.48 -11.94 5.22
N PHE A 169 -5.05 -12.79 6.14
CA PHE A 169 -3.94 -12.51 7.07
C PHE A 169 -2.57 -12.62 6.43
N THR A 170 -2.48 -12.90 5.12
CA THR A 170 -1.25 -12.67 4.34
C THR A 170 -1.14 -11.22 3.86
N GLY A 171 -2.19 -10.42 4.07
CA GLY A 171 -2.27 -9.02 3.67
C GLY A 171 -1.08 -8.20 4.16
N GLN A 172 -0.66 -7.25 3.35
CA GLN A 172 0.59 -6.49 3.55
C GLN A 172 0.35 -5.09 4.12
N GLY A 173 -0.79 -4.87 4.79
CA GLY A 173 -1.04 -3.65 5.57
C GLY A 173 -0.33 -3.70 6.92
N ILE A 174 0.02 -2.54 7.46
CA ILE A 174 0.64 -2.38 8.78
C ILE A 174 -0.46 -2.11 9.79
N LEU A 175 -0.48 -2.84 10.90
CA LEU A 175 -1.38 -2.55 12.00
C LEU A 175 -0.93 -1.26 12.70
N PRO A 176 -1.85 -0.42 13.22
CA PRO A 176 -1.46 0.82 13.87
C PRO A 176 -0.46 0.67 15.02
N ASN A 177 -0.65 -0.32 15.91
CA ASN A 177 0.31 -0.64 16.97
C ASN A 177 1.70 -1.06 16.46
N ASP A 178 1.82 -1.56 15.23
CA ASP A 178 3.09 -1.97 14.63
C ASP A 178 3.83 -0.82 13.91
N ILE A 179 3.23 0.37 13.76
CA ILE A 179 3.80 1.45 12.96
C ILE A 179 5.17 1.93 13.46
N HIS A 180 5.41 1.87 14.77
CA HIS A 180 6.63 2.37 15.38
C HIS A 180 7.90 1.63 14.88
N HIS A 181 7.76 0.38 14.43
CA HIS A 181 8.85 -0.38 13.83
C HIS A 181 9.35 0.20 12.49
N TRP A 182 8.58 1.11 11.89
CA TRP A 182 8.87 1.74 10.61
C TRP A 182 9.53 3.11 10.75
N PHE A 183 9.56 3.69 11.94
CA PHE A 183 10.18 4.99 12.17
C PHE A 183 11.69 4.92 11.93
N GLY A 184 12.22 5.90 11.22
CA GLY A 184 13.61 5.93 10.74
C GLY A 184 13.88 5.04 9.51
N GLN A 185 13.00 4.08 9.22
CA GLN A 185 13.14 3.14 8.10
C GLN A 185 12.40 3.59 6.84
N MET A 186 11.40 4.46 7.01
CA MET A 186 10.62 5.06 5.93
C MET A 186 10.64 6.58 6.05
N ASP A 187 10.60 7.26 4.90
CA ASP A 187 10.52 8.71 4.85
C ASP A 187 9.07 9.20 4.82
N ILE A 188 8.17 8.43 4.20
CA ILE A 188 6.78 8.85 3.99
C ILE A 188 5.81 7.70 4.24
N PHE A 189 4.81 7.97 5.08
CA PHE A 189 3.67 7.09 5.31
C PHE A 189 2.45 7.59 4.54
N LYS A 190 1.72 6.68 3.89
CA LYS A 190 0.54 7.01 3.09
C LYS A 190 -0.69 6.25 3.55
N ILE A 191 -1.82 6.96 3.64
CA ILE A 191 -3.16 6.38 3.76
C ILE A 191 -3.82 6.29 2.38
N SER A 192 -4.45 5.16 2.07
CA SER A 192 -5.09 4.85 0.79
C SER A 192 -6.62 4.91 0.90
N SER A 193 -7.16 6.07 1.27
CA SER A 193 -8.59 6.20 1.62
C SER A 193 -9.29 7.40 0.98
N ARG A 194 -8.84 7.84 -0.20
CA ARG A 194 -9.28 9.09 -0.85
C ARG A 194 -10.77 9.20 -1.17
N TRP A 195 -11.51 8.09 -1.14
CA TRP A 195 -12.96 8.04 -1.39
C TRP A 195 -13.79 8.02 -0.09
N LEU A 196 -13.13 7.95 1.07
CA LEU A 196 -13.81 8.03 2.36
C LEU A 196 -14.09 9.49 2.73
N PRO A 197 -15.13 9.76 3.52
CA PRO A 197 -15.34 11.03 4.20
C PRO A 197 -14.11 11.51 5.00
N THR A 198 -13.91 12.82 5.08
CA THR A 198 -12.73 13.43 5.73
C THR A 198 -12.59 13.05 7.20
N ASP A 199 -13.69 12.98 7.95
CA ASP A 199 -13.74 12.53 9.34
C ASP A 199 -13.25 11.08 9.50
N GLN A 200 -13.61 10.19 8.56
CA GLN A 200 -13.10 8.82 8.55
C GLN A 200 -11.61 8.77 8.24
N ILE A 201 -11.11 9.60 7.32
CA ILE A 201 -9.67 9.69 7.03
C ILE A 201 -8.92 10.19 8.29
N ALA A 202 -9.45 11.20 8.98
CA ALA A 202 -8.88 11.71 10.22
C ALA A 202 -8.81 10.62 11.30
N LYS A 203 -9.89 9.85 11.48
CA LYS A 203 -9.93 8.72 12.41
C LYS A 203 -8.86 7.67 12.08
N ILE A 204 -8.68 7.32 10.82
CA ILE A 204 -7.61 6.38 10.40
C ILE A 204 -6.23 6.95 10.75
N MET A 205 -6.02 8.25 10.56
CA MET A 205 -4.77 8.91 10.93
C MET A 205 -4.54 8.86 12.44
N GLU A 206 -5.57 9.10 13.25
CA GLU A 206 -5.49 9.02 14.72
C GLU A 206 -5.02 7.64 15.19
N PHE A 207 -5.61 6.55 14.67
CA PHE A 207 -5.17 5.18 14.99
C PHE A 207 -3.65 5.01 14.81
N TYR A 208 -3.12 5.43 13.67
CA TYR A 208 -1.69 5.30 13.36
C TYR A 208 -0.82 6.27 14.14
N LEU A 209 -1.27 7.49 14.38
CA LEU A 209 -0.51 8.48 15.17
C LEU A 209 -0.39 8.06 16.64
N ASN A 210 -1.44 7.43 17.18
CA ASN A 210 -1.48 6.94 18.56
C ASN A 210 -0.88 5.54 18.73
N GLY A 211 -0.62 4.81 17.65
CA GLY A 211 -0.12 3.43 17.71
C GLY A 211 -1.09 2.48 18.40
N GLU A 212 -2.40 2.64 18.16
CA GLU A 212 -3.43 1.92 18.91
C GLU A 212 -3.43 0.41 18.63
N GLU A 213 -3.67 -0.38 19.68
CA GLU A 213 -4.00 -1.80 19.51
C GLU A 213 -5.39 -1.94 18.90
N VAL A 214 -5.46 -2.62 17.75
CA VAL A 214 -6.68 -2.74 16.95
C VAL A 214 -7.29 -4.14 16.99
N SER A 215 -8.61 -4.17 16.90
CA SER A 215 -9.38 -5.39 16.63
C SER A 215 -9.39 -5.75 15.14
N LEU A 216 -9.82 -6.97 14.81
CA LEU A 216 -10.10 -7.35 13.43
C LEU A 216 -11.22 -6.46 12.83
N GLY A 217 -12.21 -6.08 13.63
CA GLY A 217 -13.28 -5.16 13.26
C GLY A 217 -12.76 -3.78 12.91
N ASP A 218 -11.80 -3.24 13.66
CA ASP A 218 -11.17 -1.96 13.34
C ASP A 218 -10.49 -1.98 11.97
N ILE A 219 -9.74 -3.05 11.70
CA ILE A 219 -9.10 -3.25 10.39
C ILE A 219 -10.14 -3.47 9.30
N ILE A 220 -11.14 -4.33 9.51
CA ILE A 220 -12.14 -4.63 8.49
C ILE A 220 -12.93 -3.36 8.21
N TYR A 221 -13.55 -2.72 9.19
CA TYR A 221 -14.58 -1.70 8.98
C TYR A 221 -14.06 -0.28 8.85
N THR A 222 -12.92 0.04 9.49
CA THR A 222 -12.45 1.42 9.59
C THR A 222 -11.16 1.66 8.81
N ILE A 223 -10.11 0.88 9.11
CA ILE A 223 -8.75 1.20 8.67
C ILE A 223 -8.45 0.61 7.30
N GLY A 224 -8.66 -0.70 7.16
CA GLY A 224 -8.07 -1.52 6.12
C GLY A 224 -8.74 -1.42 4.76
N GLN A 225 -7.90 -1.34 3.73
CA GLN A 225 -8.29 -1.28 2.32
C GLN A 225 -7.72 -2.47 1.55
N GLY A 226 -8.52 -3.08 0.68
CA GLY A 226 -8.12 -4.30 -0.03
C GLY A 226 -8.19 -5.54 0.87
N GLY A 227 -8.47 -6.70 0.29
CA GLY A 227 -8.66 -7.96 1.03
C GLY A 227 -9.92 -7.99 1.92
N THR A 228 -10.54 -6.85 2.25
CA THR A 228 -11.67 -6.68 3.17
C THR A 228 -13.05 -6.89 2.52
N ARG A 229 -13.12 -7.44 1.31
CA ARG A 229 -14.39 -7.65 0.58
C ARG A 229 -15.03 -9.02 0.82
N PHE A 230 -14.45 -9.91 1.63
CA PHE A 230 -15.17 -11.11 2.11
C PHE A 230 -16.38 -10.79 3.01
N ARG A 231 -16.62 -9.50 3.33
CA ARG A 231 -17.86 -8.98 3.95
C ARG A 231 -19.14 -9.40 3.22
N TYR A 232 -19.05 -9.84 1.97
CA TYR A 232 -20.20 -10.31 1.19
C TYR A 232 -20.65 -11.74 1.51
N ASN A 233 -20.06 -12.40 2.52
CA ASN A 233 -20.59 -13.64 3.08
C ASN A 233 -21.07 -13.42 4.53
N PRO A 234 -22.33 -12.97 4.74
CA PRO A 234 -22.87 -12.69 6.07
C PRO A 234 -22.87 -13.90 7.00
N GLU A 235 -23.12 -15.09 6.46
CA GLU A 235 -23.13 -16.34 7.23
C GLU A 235 -21.75 -16.61 7.82
N PHE A 236 -20.70 -16.50 7.01
CA PHE A 236 -19.33 -16.69 7.51
C PHE A 236 -18.89 -15.56 8.45
N MET A 237 -19.27 -14.31 8.17
CA MET A 237 -18.98 -13.18 9.07
C MET A 237 -19.60 -13.36 10.45
N ALA A 238 -20.75 -14.04 10.56
CA ALA A 238 -21.38 -14.35 11.84
C ALA A 238 -20.56 -15.33 12.70
N GLU A 239 -19.63 -16.09 12.11
CA GLU A 239 -18.72 -16.98 12.82
C GLU A 239 -17.44 -16.29 13.32
N ILE A 240 -17.19 -15.04 12.92
CA ILE A 240 -15.95 -14.31 13.24
C ILE A 240 -16.14 -13.45 14.49
N ASP A 241 -15.15 -13.49 15.38
CA ASP A 241 -14.97 -12.62 16.53
C ASP A 241 -14.25 -11.34 16.08
N VAL A 242 -15.03 -10.34 15.64
CA VAL A 242 -14.50 -9.08 15.10
C VAL A 242 -13.91 -8.17 16.19
N ASP A 243 -14.34 -8.31 17.44
CA ASP A 243 -13.85 -7.46 18.54
C ASP A 243 -12.50 -7.94 19.07
N ARG A 244 -12.07 -9.14 18.67
CA ARG A 244 -10.77 -9.70 19.04
C ARG A 244 -9.63 -8.87 18.45
N LYS A 245 -8.57 -8.72 19.24
CA LYS A 245 -7.30 -8.11 18.85
C LYS A 245 -6.36 -9.10 18.17
N TYR A 246 -5.45 -8.58 17.35
CA TYR A 246 -4.40 -9.38 16.73
C TYR A 246 -3.47 -10.02 17.78
N PRO A 247 -2.88 -11.21 17.49
CA PRO A 247 -1.91 -11.83 18.38
C PRO A 247 -0.70 -10.93 18.68
N GLN A 248 -0.22 -10.95 19.92
CA GLN A 248 0.91 -10.12 20.36
C GLN A 248 2.23 -10.45 19.63
N ASP A 249 2.35 -11.68 19.09
CA ASP A 249 3.51 -12.09 18.31
C ASP A 249 3.41 -11.75 16.82
N TYR A 250 2.32 -11.11 16.37
CA TYR A 250 2.01 -10.88 14.96
C TYR A 250 3.14 -10.16 14.21
N TRP A 251 3.61 -9.01 14.71
CA TRP A 251 4.75 -8.32 14.11
C TRP A 251 6.01 -9.20 14.05
N ASN A 252 6.37 -9.83 15.17
CA ASN A 252 7.59 -10.64 15.27
C ASN A 252 7.61 -11.81 14.29
N ARG A 253 6.45 -12.43 14.05
CA ARG A 253 6.28 -13.52 13.09
C ARG A 253 6.26 -13.00 11.65
N ARG A 254 5.55 -11.89 11.41
CA ARG A 254 5.39 -11.30 10.06
C ARG A 254 6.68 -10.68 9.54
N SER A 255 7.44 -9.96 10.36
CA SER A 255 8.72 -9.32 10.00
C SER A 255 9.84 -10.30 9.66
N LYS A 256 9.71 -11.57 10.08
CA LYS A 256 10.63 -12.69 9.79
C LYS A 256 10.05 -13.68 8.78
N CYS A 257 8.88 -13.38 8.21
CA CYS A 257 8.17 -14.31 7.34
C CYS A 257 8.94 -14.52 6.03
N LYS A 258 9.18 -15.80 5.69
CA LYS A 258 9.72 -16.21 4.39
C LYS A 258 8.63 -16.37 3.31
N PHE A 259 7.39 -16.05 3.66
CA PHE A 259 6.20 -16.12 2.80
C PHE A 259 5.83 -17.50 2.25
N ASN A 260 6.46 -18.57 2.74
CA ASN A 260 6.05 -19.95 2.46
C ASN A 260 4.88 -20.37 3.37
N CYS A 261 3.71 -19.81 3.10
CA CYS A 261 2.54 -19.92 3.98
C CYS A 261 2.01 -21.37 4.10
N THR A 262 2.18 -22.18 3.05
CA THR A 262 1.76 -23.59 3.00
C THR A 262 2.57 -24.47 3.95
N GLU A 263 3.84 -24.13 4.19
CA GLU A 263 4.69 -24.84 5.14
C GLU A 263 4.57 -24.28 6.57
N CYS A 264 4.53 -22.94 6.72
CA CYS A 264 4.55 -22.29 8.03
C CYS A 264 3.20 -22.36 8.77
N GLY A 265 2.08 -22.18 8.07
CA GLY A 265 0.74 -22.24 8.66
C GLY A 265 0.35 -21.09 9.61
N TYR A 266 1.25 -20.15 9.92
CA TYR A 266 0.98 -19.09 10.90
C TYR A 266 -0.26 -18.24 10.57
N CYS A 267 -0.41 -17.78 9.32
CA CYS A 267 -1.59 -16.98 8.93
C CYS A 267 -2.90 -17.76 9.08
N LYS A 268 -2.86 -19.10 8.96
CA LYS A 268 -4.01 -19.98 9.21
C LYS A 268 -4.33 -20.06 10.70
N GLN A 269 -3.32 -20.20 11.56
CA GLN A 269 -3.50 -20.17 13.01
C GLN A 269 -4.06 -18.84 13.50
N VAL A 270 -3.56 -17.72 12.96
CA VAL A 270 -4.11 -16.38 13.24
C VAL A 270 -5.56 -16.30 12.81
N ALA A 271 -5.90 -16.81 11.61
CA ALA A 271 -7.27 -16.83 11.14
C ALA A 271 -8.17 -17.64 12.10
N ASP A 272 -7.79 -18.88 12.40
CA ASP A 272 -8.57 -19.77 13.26
C ASP A 272 -8.80 -19.18 14.68
N SER A 273 -7.88 -18.35 15.19
CA SER A 273 -8.04 -17.68 16.49
C SER A 273 -9.13 -16.59 16.50
N PHE A 274 -9.53 -16.09 15.32
CA PHE A 274 -10.63 -15.15 15.14
C PHE A 274 -11.98 -15.83 14.89
N LEU A 275 -12.07 -17.16 14.81
CA LEU A 275 -13.36 -17.85 14.83
C LEU A 275 -13.94 -17.82 16.24
N LYS A 276 -15.26 -17.64 16.38
CA LYS A 276 -15.96 -17.70 17.67
C LYS A 276 -15.70 -19.06 18.33
N GLY A 277 -15.20 -19.03 19.57
CA GLY A 277 -14.76 -20.23 20.30
C GLY A 277 -13.28 -20.60 20.08
N GLY A 278 -12.55 -19.89 19.22
CA GLY A 278 -11.10 -20.03 19.09
C GLY A 278 -10.35 -19.46 20.29
N SER A 279 -9.32 -20.17 20.78
CA SER A 279 -8.42 -19.70 21.83
C SER A 279 -7.15 -19.08 21.25
N ASN A 280 -6.64 -18.00 21.87
CA ASN A 280 -5.31 -17.47 21.60
C ASN A 280 -4.28 -18.39 22.26
N ASN A 281 -3.94 -19.53 21.64
CA ASN A 281 -2.84 -20.39 22.11
C ASN A 281 -1.47 -19.82 21.72
N GLY A 282 -1.30 -18.50 21.84
CA GLY A 282 -0.08 -17.76 21.52
C GLY A 282 0.99 -17.86 22.60
N THR A 283 1.30 -19.07 23.06
CA THR A 283 2.53 -19.39 23.79
C THR A 283 2.97 -20.80 23.44
N ALA A 284 3.49 -20.99 22.22
CA ALA A 284 4.41 -22.08 21.97
C ALA A 284 5.81 -21.55 22.25
N VAL A 285 6.35 -21.95 23.40
CA VAL A 285 7.76 -21.82 23.78
C VAL A 285 8.62 -22.18 22.58
N VAL A 286 9.47 -21.25 22.15
CA VAL A 286 10.54 -21.54 21.20
C VAL A 286 11.52 -22.42 21.95
N SER A 287 11.49 -23.73 21.72
CA SER A 287 12.59 -24.62 22.07
C SER A 287 13.77 -24.28 21.16
N SER A 288 14.84 -23.77 21.80
CA SER A 288 16.25 -23.63 21.39
C SER A 288 16.62 -24.01 19.96
#